data_AF-A0A8D8FU09-F1
#
_entry.id   AF-A0A8D8FU09-F1
#
_cell.length_a   1.000
_cell.length_b   1.000
_cell.length_c   1.000
_cell.angle_alpha   90.00
_cell.angle_beta   90.00
_cell.angle_gamma   90.00
#
_symmetry.space_group_name_H-M   'P 1'
#
loop_
_entity.id
_entity.type
_entity.pdbx_description
1 polymer ?
#
loop_
_entity_poly.entity_id
_entity_poly.type
_entity_poly.pdbx_seq_one_letter_code
_entity_poly.pdbx_strand_id
1 'polypeptide(L)'
;MSKMTKNKLNLTLPPGSVDVTASQQTTPTPSFKTPSGTEYVIGKNNLLGKAKNSIDALTETLEELEIDENARKRIKVFLSQKEKIGELNDDDLDKLGELGSGNGGVVMKVRHIPTQLIMARKLIHLEVKPAIKKQIIRELKVLHDCNFPHI
;
A
#
# COMPACT_ATOMS: atom_id res chain seq x y z
N MET A 1 1.73 -2.52 -46.37
CA MET A 1 1.12 -1.46 -45.54
C MET A 1 0.17 -2.12 -44.55
N SER A 2 0.56 -2.23 -43.28
CA SER A 2 -0.19 -2.98 -42.26
C SER A 2 -1.25 -2.08 -41.60
N LYS A 3 -2.52 -2.51 -41.58
CA LYS A 3 -3.63 -1.75 -41.00
C LYS A 3 -3.63 -1.89 -39.47
N MET A 4 -3.41 -0.80 -38.74
CA MET A 4 -3.62 -0.74 -37.28
C MET A 4 -5.11 -0.90 -36.95
N THR A 5 -5.43 -1.90 -36.13
CA THR A 5 -6.74 -2.12 -35.51
C THR A 5 -7.03 -1.01 -34.50
N LYS A 6 -8.12 -0.26 -34.72
CA LYS A 6 -8.58 0.80 -33.80
C LYS A 6 -9.22 0.19 -32.55
N ASN A 7 -8.92 0.76 -31.38
CA ASN A 7 -9.50 0.38 -30.09
C ASN A 7 -11.02 0.67 -30.08
N LYS A 8 -11.83 -0.25 -29.54
CA LYS A 8 -13.31 -0.24 -29.49
C LYS A 8 -13.94 1.01 -28.84
N LEU A 9 -13.14 1.82 -28.16
CA LEU A 9 -13.59 3.00 -27.41
C LEU A 9 -13.33 4.34 -28.11
N ASN A 10 -12.79 4.38 -29.34
CA ASN A 10 -12.47 5.62 -30.07
C ASN A 10 -11.61 6.63 -29.29
N LEU A 11 -10.82 6.15 -28.31
CA LEU A 11 -9.91 6.98 -27.53
C LEU A 11 -8.60 7.14 -28.31
N THR A 12 -8.26 8.40 -28.65
CA THR A 12 -6.99 8.77 -29.27
C THR A 12 -6.22 9.62 -28.28
N LEU A 13 -4.95 9.28 -28.04
CA LEU A 13 -4.08 10.09 -27.21
C LEU A 13 -3.80 11.43 -27.92
N PRO A 14 -3.86 12.58 -27.23
CA PRO A 14 -3.46 13.84 -27.84
C PRO A 14 -1.95 13.78 -28.21
N PRO A 15 -1.55 14.38 -29.34
CA PRO A 15 -0.13 14.43 -29.70
C PRO A 15 0.62 15.26 -28.66
N GLY A 16 1.64 14.64 -28.05
CA GLY A 16 2.51 15.32 -27.08
C GLY A 16 3.39 16.35 -27.79
N SER A 17 3.21 17.62 -27.47
CA SER A 17 4.15 18.69 -27.82
C SER A 17 5.39 18.55 -26.94
N VAL A 18 6.49 18.09 -27.53
CA VAL A 18 7.82 18.21 -26.95
C VAL A 18 8.49 19.44 -27.56
N ASP A 19 8.38 20.58 -26.88
CA ASP A 19 9.29 21.71 -27.10
C ASP A 19 10.04 21.97 -25.80
N VAL A 20 11.30 21.55 -25.79
CA VAL A 20 12.28 21.92 -24.77
C VAL A 20 12.83 23.28 -25.17
N THR A 21 12.39 24.35 -24.49
CA THR A 21 13.11 25.63 -24.48
C THR A 21 13.30 26.08 -23.04
N ALA A 22 14.57 26.30 -22.68
CA ALA A 22 14.98 26.83 -21.40
C ALA A 22 14.67 28.34 -21.33
N SER A 23 13.86 28.75 -20.35
CA SER A 23 13.85 30.13 -19.85
C SER A 23 13.17 30.19 -18.48
N GLN A 24 13.84 30.88 -17.55
CA GLN A 24 13.46 31.12 -16.16
C GLN A 24 12.13 31.88 -16.06
N GLN A 25 11.21 31.42 -15.19
CA GLN A 25 10.23 32.30 -14.55
C GLN A 25 9.70 31.71 -13.24
N THR A 26 9.83 32.51 -12.19
CA THR A 26 9.44 32.27 -10.81
C THR A 26 7.93 32.44 -10.62
N THR A 27 7.24 31.45 -10.04
CA THR A 27 5.88 31.61 -9.51
C THR A 27 5.76 30.94 -8.12
N PRO A 28 5.13 31.60 -7.13
CA PRO A 28 5.23 31.24 -5.72
C PRO A 28 4.35 30.04 -5.33
N THR A 29 4.94 29.20 -4.49
CA THR A 29 4.30 28.12 -3.74
C THR A 29 3.22 28.67 -2.79
N PRO A 30 2.00 28.13 -2.75
CA PRO A 30 1.07 28.46 -1.67
C PRO A 30 1.57 27.87 -0.35
N SER A 31 1.80 28.75 0.61
CA SER A 31 2.21 28.45 1.98
C SER A 31 1.04 27.88 2.76
N PHE A 32 1.19 26.67 3.31
CA PHE A 32 0.21 26.09 4.23
C PHE A 32 0.28 26.83 5.57
N LYS A 33 -0.77 27.60 5.88
CA LYS A 33 -0.98 28.17 7.21
C LYS A 33 -1.57 27.09 8.12
N THR A 34 -0.87 26.77 9.20
CA THR A 34 -1.40 26.04 10.35
C THR A 34 -2.47 26.87 11.06
N PRO A 35 -3.72 26.42 11.19
CA PRO A 35 -4.62 26.98 12.19
C PRO A 35 -4.18 26.50 13.58
N SER A 36 -3.59 27.41 14.34
CA SER A 36 -3.49 27.31 15.79
C SER A 36 -4.89 27.22 16.42
N GLY A 37 -5.02 26.35 17.41
CA GLY A 37 -5.95 26.57 18.51
C GLY A 37 -7.35 26.00 18.37
N THR A 38 -7.49 24.69 18.40
CA THR A 38 -8.58 24.04 19.14
C THR A 38 -8.01 22.84 19.87
N GLU A 39 -7.95 22.95 21.19
CA GLU A 39 -7.49 21.95 22.14
C GLU A 39 -8.39 20.70 22.04
N TYR A 40 -7.91 19.69 21.30
CA TYR A 40 -8.45 18.34 21.46
C TYR A 40 -7.70 17.72 22.65
N VAL A 41 -8.43 17.47 23.73
CA VAL A 41 -7.89 16.85 24.95
C VAL A 41 -7.43 15.45 24.59
N ILE A 42 -6.12 15.30 24.33
CA ILE A 42 -5.47 14.00 24.23
C ILE A 42 -5.45 13.42 25.64
N GLY A 43 -6.37 12.49 25.90
CA GLY A 43 -6.32 11.60 27.04
C GLY A 43 -4.93 10.96 27.10
N LYS A 44 -4.18 11.30 28.15
CA LYS A 44 -2.87 10.74 28.45
C LYS A 44 -3.03 9.28 28.86
N ASN A 45 -3.08 8.37 27.89
CA ASN A 45 -2.90 6.95 28.17
C ASN A 45 -1.51 6.53 27.70
N ASN A 46 -0.62 6.38 28.68
CA ASN A 46 0.65 5.67 28.56
C ASN A 46 0.43 4.30 27.89
N LEU A 47 0.87 4.13 26.64
CA LEU A 47 1.06 2.82 26.02
C LEU A 47 2.51 2.67 25.52
N LEU A 48 3.44 2.83 26.45
CA LEU A 48 4.81 2.35 26.30
C LEU A 48 4.90 1.00 27.03
N GLY A 49 4.61 -0.11 26.34
CA GLY A 49 4.86 -1.43 26.93
C GLY A 49 4.14 -2.66 26.38
N LYS A 50 3.20 -2.56 25.42
CA LYS A 50 2.58 -3.75 24.83
C LYS A 50 3.15 -4.03 23.44
N ALA A 51 3.58 -5.27 23.21
CA ALA A 51 4.04 -5.74 21.90
C ALA A 51 2.94 -5.51 20.86
N LYS A 52 3.21 -4.62 19.90
CA LYS A 52 2.26 -4.11 18.90
C LYS A 52 1.79 -5.13 17.85
N ASN A 53 2.07 -6.41 18.08
CA ASN A 53 1.71 -7.51 17.18
C ASN A 53 0.61 -8.40 17.75
N SER A 54 0.08 -8.12 18.96
CA SER A 54 -0.96 -8.97 19.53
C SER A 54 -2.28 -8.74 18.81
N ILE A 55 -2.81 -9.82 18.22
CA ILE A 55 -4.12 -9.87 17.56
C ILE A 55 -5.23 -9.26 18.43
N ASP A 56 -5.07 -9.36 19.76
CA ASP A 56 -6.00 -8.86 20.75
C ASP A 56 -6.09 -7.33 20.75
N ALA A 57 -4.97 -6.63 20.57
CA ALA A 57 -4.95 -5.16 20.56
C ALA A 57 -5.64 -4.59 19.31
N LEU A 58 -5.48 -5.26 18.16
CA LEU A 58 -6.17 -4.88 16.93
C LEU A 58 -7.65 -5.27 16.97
N THR A 59 -8.01 -6.34 17.68
CA THR A 59 -9.41 -6.76 17.85
C THR A 59 -10.17 -5.78 18.74
N GLU A 60 -9.54 -5.27 19.81
CA GLU A 60 -10.11 -4.26 20.71
C GLU A 60 -10.41 -2.95 19.96
N THR A 61 -9.51 -2.49 19.09
CA THR A 61 -9.76 -1.27 18.27
C THR A 61 -10.85 -1.48 17.22
N LEU A 62 -11.03 -2.71 16.72
CA LEU A 62 -12.11 -3.05 15.79
C LEU A 62 -13.49 -3.07 16.46
N GLU A 63 -13.55 -3.21 17.79
CA GLU A 63 -14.79 -3.14 18.58
C GLU A 63 -15.23 -1.69 18.86
N GLU A 64 -14.32 -0.72 18.80
CA GLU A 64 -14.63 0.71 19.01
C GLU A 64 -15.19 1.42 17.76
N LEU A 65 -15.07 0.81 16.58
CA LEU A 65 -15.62 1.32 15.33
C LEU A 65 -16.93 0.62 15.01
N GLU A 66 -17.93 1.33 14.48
CA GLU A 66 -19.22 0.77 14.00
C GLU A 66 -19.04 -0.09 12.73
N ILE A 67 -18.23 -1.14 12.81
CA ILE A 67 -17.96 -2.08 11.73
C ILE A 67 -19.03 -3.16 11.75
N ASP A 68 -19.65 -3.41 10.60
CA ASP A 68 -20.60 -4.51 10.43
C ASP A 68 -20.01 -5.85 10.88
N GLU A 69 -20.81 -6.68 11.56
CA GLU A 69 -20.40 -7.96 12.12
C GLU A 69 -19.77 -8.91 11.07
N ASN A 70 -20.26 -8.89 9.83
CA ASN A 70 -19.68 -9.69 8.75
C ASN A 70 -18.29 -9.18 8.38
N ALA A 71 -18.12 -7.85 8.29
CA ALA A 71 -16.84 -7.24 8.00
C ALA A 71 -15.80 -7.53 9.10
N ARG A 72 -16.22 -7.45 10.37
CA ARG A 72 -15.40 -7.83 11.53
C ARG A 72 -14.94 -9.29 11.45
N LYS A 73 -15.84 -10.22 11.13
CA LYS A 73 -15.51 -11.64 10.94
C LYS A 73 -14.48 -11.85 9.82
N ARG A 74 -14.65 -11.17 8.68
CA ARG A 74 -13.70 -11.27 7.56
C ARG A 74 -12.31 -10.76 7.94
N ILE A 75 -12.23 -9.62 8.62
CA ILE A 75 -10.95 -9.07 9.09
C ILE A 75 -10.28 -10.02 10.07
N LYS A 76 -11.04 -10.59 11.01
CA LYS A 76 -10.49 -11.56 11.97
C LYS A 76 -9.89 -12.78 11.28
N VAL A 77 -10.59 -13.35 10.28
CA VAL A 77 -10.07 -14.47 9.48
C VAL A 77 -8.79 -14.06 8.74
N PHE A 78 -8.77 -12.88 8.13
CA PHE A 78 -7.59 -12.35 7.45
C PHE A 78 -6.39 -12.22 8.40
N LEU A 79 -6.56 -11.64 9.58
CA LEU A 79 -5.51 -11.49 10.59
C LEU A 79 -4.96 -12.84 11.05
N SER A 80 -5.82 -13.82 11.31
CA SER A 80 -5.38 -15.17 11.69
C SER A 80 -4.63 -15.90 10.56
N GLN A 81 -4.94 -15.63 9.29
CA GLN A 81 -4.18 -16.18 8.17
C GLN A 81 -2.82 -15.48 8.02
N LYS A 82 -2.79 -14.16 8.18
CA LYS A 82 -1.59 -13.33 8.11
C LYS A 82 -0.55 -13.73 9.16
N GLU A 83 -0.96 -14.04 10.38
CA GLU A 83 -0.07 -14.50 11.45
C GLU A 83 0.70 -15.78 11.07
N LYS A 84 0.06 -16.69 10.32
CA LYS A 84 0.68 -17.95 9.89
C LYS A 84 1.77 -17.79 8.83
N ILE A 85 1.83 -16.62 8.16
CA ILE A 85 2.79 -16.38 7.09
C ILE A 85 4.20 -16.17 7.65
N GLY A 86 4.33 -15.45 8.77
CA GLY A 86 5.64 -15.08 9.31
C GLY A 86 6.40 -14.11 8.39
N GLU A 87 7.73 -14.27 8.34
CA GLU A 87 8.58 -13.51 7.41
C GLU A 87 8.54 -14.13 6.00
N LEU A 88 8.35 -13.28 4.99
CA LEU A 88 8.28 -13.70 3.60
C LEU A 88 9.67 -13.70 2.95
N ASN A 89 10.01 -14.81 2.29
CA ASN A 89 11.16 -14.89 1.39
C ASN A 89 10.70 -15.07 -0.06
N ASP A 90 11.57 -14.69 -1.00
CA ASP A 90 11.28 -14.80 -2.43
C ASP A 90 11.17 -16.26 -2.91
N ASP A 91 11.91 -17.16 -2.27
CA ASP A 91 11.94 -18.59 -2.60
C ASP A 91 10.66 -19.33 -2.18
N ASP A 92 9.92 -18.77 -1.22
CA ASP A 92 8.65 -19.32 -0.72
C ASP A 92 7.45 -18.94 -1.60
N LEU A 93 7.67 -18.20 -2.69
CA LEU A 93 6.63 -17.63 -3.54
C LEU A 93 6.64 -18.22 -4.95
N ASP A 94 5.62 -19.03 -5.24
CA ASP A 94 5.37 -19.57 -6.58
C ASP A 94 4.59 -18.56 -7.44
N LYS A 95 5.05 -18.32 -8.68
CA LYS A 95 4.48 -17.30 -9.57
C LYS A 95 3.41 -17.93 -10.47
N LEU A 96 2.15 -17.52 -10.27
CA LEU A 96 1.01 -18.07 -11.01
C LEU A 96 0.65 -17.29 -12.26
N GLY A 97 1.01 -16.01 -12.35
CA GLY A 97 0.75 -15.18 -13.52
C GLY A 97 0.86 -13.69 -13.23
N GLU A 98 0.85 -12.87 -14.29
CA GLU A 98 0.83 -11.41 -14.16
C GLU A 98 -0.60 -10.90 -13.99
N LEU A 99 -0.80 -9.95 -13.05
CA LEU A 99 -2.05 -9.22 -12.85
C LEU A 99 -2.05 -7.86 -13.57
N GLY A 100 -0.88 -7.25 -13.74
CA GLY A 100 -0.69 -6.06 -14.58
C GLY A 100 0.62 -5.32 -14.30
N SER A 101 0.92 -4.34 -15.14
CA SER A 101 2.15 -3.54 -15.09
C SER A 101 1.86 -2.03 -15.21
N GLY A 102 2.68 -1.19 -14.58
CA GLY A 102 2.61 0.26 -14.74
C GLY A 102 3.90 0.98 -14.30
N ASN A 103 3.87 2.30 -14.16
CA ASN A 103 5.05 3.12 -13.83
C ASN A 103 5.72 2.71 -12.51
N GLY A 104 4.98 2.10 -11.59
CA GLY A 104 5.49 1.64 -10.29
C GLY A 104 5.92 0.17 -10.27
N GLY A 105 6.07 -0.48 -11.43
CA GLY A 105 6.48 -1.87 -11.56
C GLY A 105 5.35 -2.83 -11.93
N VAL A 106 5.54 -4.11 -11.61
CA VAL A 106 4.67 -5.22 -12.04
C VAL A 106 3.99 -5.86 -10.84
N VAL A 107 2.72 -6.23 -10.98
CA VAL A 107 1.97 -7.00 -9.99
C VAL A 107 1.76 -8.41 -10.51
N MET A 108 2.20 -9.39 -9.72
CA MET A 108 2.04 -10.82 -10.04
C MET A 108 1.09 -11.49 -9.06
N LYS A 109 0.28 -12.43 -9.56
CA LYS A 109 -0.43 -13.40 -8.75
C LYS A 109 0.58 -14.45 -8.30
N VAL A 110 0.72 -14.64 -6.99
CA VAL A 110 1.66 -15.61 -6.41
C VAL A 110 0.95 -16.51 -5.41
N ARG A 111 1.55 -17.65 -5.11
CA ARG A 111 1.15 -18.56 -4.05
C ARG A 111 2.29 -18.66 -3.04
N HIS A 112 2.00 -18.42 -1.77
CA HIS A 112 2.94 -18.75 -0.69
C HIS A 112 2.94 -20.26 -0.47
N ILE A 113 4.07 -20.92 -0.70
CA ILE A 113 4.17 -22.39 -0.68
C ILE A 113 3.85 -22.95 0.73
N PRO A 114 4.36 -22.39 1.84
CA PRO A 114 4.08 -22.93 3.17
C PRO A 114 2.61 -22.86 3.59
N THR A 115 1.93 -21.73 3.31
CA THR A 115 0.54 -21.51 3.78
C THR A 115 -0.52 -21.74 2.70
N GLN A 116 -0.10 -21.96 1.45
CA GLN A 116 -0.95 -22.07 0.25
C GLN A 116 -1.81 -20.83 -0.03
N LEU A 117 -1.51 -19.69 0.61
CA LEU A 117 -2.25 -18.45 0.41
C LEU A 117 -1.91 -17.84 -0.96
N ILE A 118 -2.95 -17.43 -1.68
CA ILE A 118 -2.81 -16.69 -2.93
C ILE A 118 -2.71 -15.20 -2.60
N MET A 119 -1.69 -14.54 -3.13
CA MET A 119 -1.40 -13.13 -2.87
C MET A 119 -1.13 -12.37 -4.17
N ALA A 120 -1.21 -11.03 -4.10
CA ALA A 120 -0.71 -10.14 -5.13
C ALA A 120 0.67 -9.60 -4.70
N ARG A 121 1.72 -9.91 -5.47
CA ARG A 121 3.09 -9.46 -5.23
C ARG A 121 3.43 -8.30 -6.15
N LYS A 122 3.65 -7.10 -5.60
CA LYS A 122 4.13 -5.95 -6.36
C LYS A 122 5.65 -5.88 -6.35
N LEU A 123 6.26 -5.95 -7.53
CA LEU A 123 7.71 -5.83 -7.74
C LEU A 123 8.03 -4.41 -8.20
N ILE A 124 8.75 -3.66 -7.37
CA ILE A 124 9.17 -2.28 -7.65
C ILE A 124 10.69 -2.30 -7.82
N HIS A 125 11.18 -2.00 -9.02
CA HIS A 125 12.61 -1.92 -9.28
C HIS A 125 13.15 -0.55 -8.86
N LEU A 126 14.04 -0.51 -7.87
CA LEU A 126 14.60 0.72 -7.32
C LEU A 126 16.12 0.60 -7.20
N GLU A 127 16.85 1.56 -7.79
CA GLU A 127 18.29 1.73 -7.60
C GLU A 127 18.54 2.76 -6.50
N VAL A 128 18.53 2.31 -5.25
CA VAL A 128 18.72 3.17 -4.07
C VAL A 128 19.76 2.62 -3.11
N LYS A 129 20.36 3.50 -2.31
CA LYS A 129 21.32 3.10 -1.26
C LYS A 129 20.65 2.17 -0.23
N PRO A 130 21.37 1.19 0.34
CA PRO A 130 20.82 0.26 1.34
C PRO A 130 20.17 0.95 2.54
N ALA A 131 20.66 2.12 2.95
CA ALA A 131 20.07 2.91 4.04
C ALA A 131 18.64 3.37 3.73
N ILE A 132 18.41 3.86 2.50
CA ILE A 132 17.08 4.29 2.03
C ILE A 132 16.16 3.08 1.86
N LYS A 133 16.67 1.95 1.34
CA LYS A 133 15.90 0.70 1.25
C LYS A 133 15.37 0.26 2.63
N LYS A 134 16.21 0.33 3.67
CA LYS A 134 15.79 0.00 5.05
C LYS A 134 14.76 0.98 5.59
N GLN A 135 14.85 2.27 5.26
CA GLN A 135 13.85 3.26 5.64
C GLN A 135 12.49 2.95 5.00
N ILE A 136 12.46 2.70 3.69
CA ILE A 136 11.23 2.34 2.96
C ILE A 136 10.58 1.12 3.60
N ILE A 137 11.34 0.06 3.88
CA ILE A 137 10.80 -1.15 4.53
C ILE A 137 10.20 -0.83 5.90
N ARG A 138 10.85 0.04 6.68
CA ARG A 138 10.35 0.45 8.00
C ARG A 138 9.03 1.21 7.90
N GLU A 139 8.91 2.12 6.94
CA GLU A 139 7.68 2.90 6.72
C GLU A 139 6.54 2.01 6.21
N LEU A 140 6.84 1.07 5.32
CA LEU A 140 5.86 0.08 4.85
C LEU A 140 5.31 -0.82 5.96
N LYS A 141 6.00 -0.96 7.10
CA LYS A 141 5.46 -1.73 8.24
C LYS A 141 4.18 -1.14 8.81
N VAL A 142 3.90 0.16 8.61
CA VAL A 142 2.64 0.79 9.05
C VAL A 142 1.42 0.13 8.39
N LEU A 143 1.57 -0.48 7.20
CA LEU A 143 0.50 -1.22 6.55
C LEU A 143 0.02 -2.44 7.36
N HIS A 144 0.80 -2.91 8.35
CA HIS A 144 0.33 -3.96 9.24
C HIS A 144 -0.80 -3.52 10.17
N ASP A 145 -0.90 -2.22 10.43
CA ASP A 145 -1.90 -1.62 11.32
C ASP A 145 -3.15 -1.16 10.55
N CYS A 146 -3.06 -1.05 9.22
CA CYS A 146 -4.17 -0.70 8.33
C CYS A 146 -5.12 -1.87 8.09
N ASN A 147 -5.93 -2.24 9.10
CA ASN A 147 -6.89 -3.34 9.01
C ASN A 147 -8.32 -2.79 8.97
N PHE A 148 -8.88 -2.59 7.78
CA PHE A 148 -10.19 -1.99 7.59
C PHE A 148 -10.91 -2.65 6.41
N PRO A 149 -12.25 -2.79 6.38
CA PRO A 149 -12.94 -3.60 5.36
C PRO A 149 -12.76 -3.13 3.91
N HIS A 150 -12.31 -1.89 3.73
CA HIS A 150 -12.15 -1.23 2.44
C HIS A 150 -10.68 -1.09 2.00
N ILE A 151 -9.75 -1.73 2.74
CA ILE A 151 -8.31 -1.75 2.49
C ILE A 151 -7.82 -3.21 2.60
#